data_AF-A0AB36GRU6-F1
#
_entry.id   AF-A0AB36GRU6-F1
#
_cell.length_a   1.000
_cell.length_b   1.000
_cell.length_c   1.000
_cell.angle_alpha   90.00
_cell.angle_beta   90.00
_cell.angle_gamma   90.00
#
_symmetry.space_group_name_H-M   'P 1'
#
loop_
_entity.id
_entity.type
_entity.pdbx_description
1 polymer ?
#
loop_
_entity_poly.entity_id
_entity_poly.type
_entity_poly.pdbx_seq_one_letter_code
_entity_poly.pdbx_strand_id
1 'polypeptide(L)'
;MAAEHPENDLTSDADYTNLPRPEPRSFDELADEPDPLAVAEANRRSSRQALWFMVAILVSSALYALLLAGFFRFFGTTTDCLRVEFAAWLCTRTQRTVFATTTLIIPFIGMIGCAVIMVRKLKAYVRWRGWMAIFWVMAGNFMIWCINDIQILLTPVLEN
;
A
#
# COMPACT_ATOMS: atom_id res chain seq x y z
N MET A 1 14.64 -24.24 -38.37
CA MET A 1 13.90 -24.30 -37.11
C MET A 1 12.96 -23.11 -37.12
N ALA A 2 11.64 -23.33 -37.12
CA ALA A 2 10.68 -22.22 -37.10
C ALA A 2 10.89 -21.42 -35.81
N ALA A 3 10.83 -20.09 -35.88
CA ALA A 3 10.85 -19.25 -34.69
C ALA A 3 9.65 -19.63 -33.82
N GLU A 4 9.91 -20.04 -32.59
CA GLU A 4 8.86 -20.36 -31.63
C GLU A 4 8.07 -19.08 -31.36
N HIS A 5 6.78 -19.13 -31.70
CA HIS A 5 5.90 -17.98 -31.58
C HIS A 5 5.65 -17.72 -30.09
N PRO A 6 5.75 -16.47 -29.59
CA PRO A 6 5.75 -16.17 -28.16
C PRO A 6 4.51 -16.63 -27.40
N GLU A 7 3.38 -16.84 -28.09
CA GLU A 7 2.15 -17.43 -27.55
C GLU A 7 2.25 -18.95 -27.24
N ASN A 8 3.23 -19.65 -27.81
CA ASN A 8 3.45 -21.09 -27.61
C ASN A 8 4.42 -21.40 -26.47
N ASP A 9 4.92 -20.37 -25.77
CA ASP A 9 5.71 -20.55 -24.55
C ASP A 9 4.79 -20.87 -23.36
N LEU A 10 4.54 -22.16 -23.17
CA LEU A 10 3.70 -22.70 -22.09
C LEU A 10 4.45 -22.84 -20.76
N THR A 11 5.72 -22.43 -20.68
CA THR A 11 6.61 -22.79 -19.57
C THR A 11 7.11 -21.60 -18.76
N SER A 12 7.37 -20.44 -19.37
CA SER A 12 8.05 -19.34 -18.68
C SER A 12 7.17 -18.49 -17.76
N ASP A 13 5.86 -18.41 -18.02
CA ASP A 13 4.90 -17.58 -17.25
C ASP A 13 3.68 -18.38 -16.76
N ALA A 14 3.78 -19.71 -16.72
CA ALA A 14 2.74 -20.60 -16.18
C ALA A 14 2.55 -20.34 -14.67
N ASP A 15 1.62 -19.45 -14.34
CA ASP A 15 1.30 -19.07 -12.97
C ASP A 15 0.28 -20.06 -12.37
N TYR A 16 0.78 -21.23 -11.98
CA TYR A 16 -0.01 -22.28 -11.30
C TYR A 16 -0.65 -21.84 -9.97
N THR A 17 -0.34 -20.63 -9.50
CA THR A 17 -0.86 -20.08 -8.23
C THR A 17 -2.05 -19.13 -8.42
N ASN A 18 -2.40 -18.80 -9.66
CA ASN A 18 -3.58 -17.98 -9.93
C ASN A 18 -4.87 -18.79 -9.79
N LEU A 19 -5.96 -18.06 -9.51
CA LEU A 19 -7.29 -18.63 -9.57
C LEU A 19 -7.54 -19.10 -11.01
N PRO A 20 -7.77 -20.40 -11.25
CA PRO A 20 -8.07 -20.89 -12.58
C PRO A 20 -9.39 -20.31 -13.05
N ARG A 21 -9.46 -20.03 -14.35
CA ARG A 21 -10.72 -19.67 -14.98
C ARG A 21 -11.61 -20.90 -15.09
N PRO A 22 -12.94 -20.72 -15.14
CA PRO A 22 -13.85 -21.82 -15.45
C PRO A 22 -13.46 -22.46 -16.78
N GLU A 23 -13.46 -23.79 -16.84
CA GLU A 23 -13.23 -24.50 -18.10
C GLU A 23 -14.37 -24.23 -19.10
N PRO A 24 -14.06 -23.97 -20.38
CA PRO A 24 -15.06 -23.73 -21.40
C PRO A 24 -15.90 -25.00 -21.62
N ARG A 25 -17.22 -24.83 -21.76
CA ARG A 25 -18.18 -25.92 -21.94
C ARG A 25 -18.64 -26.09 -23.39
N SER A 26 -18.29 -25.16 -24.26
CA SER A 26 -18.64 -25.16 -25.68
C SER A 26 -17.46 -24.68 -26.55
N PHE A 27 -17.53 -24.97 -27.85
CA PHE A 27 -16.53 -24.49 -28.80
C PHE A 27 -16.53 -22.97 -28.93
N ASP A 28 -17.70 -22.33 -28.84
CA ASP A 28 -17.81 -20.86 -28.90
C ASP A 28 -17.16 -20.22 -27.66
N GLU A 29 -17.38 -20.78 -26.46
CA GLU A 29 -16.71 -20.31 -25.24
C GLU A 29 -15.18 -20.47 -25.29
N LEU A 30 -14.70 -21.54 -25.91
CA LEU A 30 -13.26 -21.77 -26.12
C LEU A 30 -12.67 -20.76 -27.11
N ALA A 31 -13.43 -20.37 -28.14
CA ALA A 31 -13.00 -19.36 -29.11
C ALA A 31 -12.97 -17.95 -28.51
N ASP A 32 -13.80 -17.67 -27.50
CA ASP A 32 -13.85 -16.41 -26.76
C ASP A 32 -12.79 -16.30 -25.64
N GLU A 33 -11.95 -17.33 -25.44
CA GLU A 33 -10.86 -17.23 -24.48
C GLU A 33 -9.88 -16.11 -24.88
N PRO A 34 -9.47 -15.25 -23.94
CA PRO A 34 -8.55 -14.18 -24.28
C PRO A 34 -7.16 -14.74 -24.49
N ASP A 35 -6.49 -14.10 -25.45
CA ASP A 35 -5.13 -14.39 -25.85
C ASP A 35 -4.17 -14.59 -24.65
N PRO A 36 -3.45 -15.73 -24.58
CA PRO A 36 -2.50 -16.01 -23.50
C PRO A 36 -1.41 -14.95 -23.38
N LEU A 37 -0.97 -14.33 -24.49
CA LEU A 37 0.04 -13.28 -24.46
C LEU A 37 -0.50 -12.00 -23.79
N ALA A 38 -1.75 -11.63 -24.08
CA ALA A 38 -2.43 -10.52 -23.43
C ALA A 38 -2.59 -10.74 -21.90
N VAL A 39 -2.87 -11.98 -21.48
CA VAL A 39 -2.95 -12.36 -20.06
C VAL A 39 -1.58 -12.28 -19.38
N ALA A 40 -0.52 -12.79 -20.01
CA ALA A 40 0.84 -12.70 -19.49
C ALA A 40 1.28 -11.24 -19.32
N GLU A 41 0.97 -10.37 -20.28
CA GLU A 41 1.29 -8.95 -20.17
C GLU A 41 0.50 -8.27 -19.05
N ALA A 42 -0.79 -8.59 -18.89
CA ALA A 42 -1.61 -8.10 -17.79
C ALA A 42 -1.05 -8.53 -16.41
N ASN A 43 -0.51 -9.75 -16.31
CA ASN A 43 0.13 -10.26 -15.10
C ASN A 43 1.41 -9.48 -14.76
N ARG A 44 2.28 -9.24 -15.74
CA ARG A 44 3.50 -8.42 -15.56
C ARG A 44 3.16 -7.00 -15.13
N ARG A 45 2.15 -6.39 -15.75
CA ARG A 45 1.65 -5.06 -15.37
C ARG A 45 1.10 -5.07 -13.94
N SER A 46 0.36 -6.11 -13.54
CA SER A 46 -0.17 -6.26 -12.18
C SER A 46 0.93 -6.29 -11.12
N SER A 47 2.00 -7.07 -11.34
CA SER A 47 3.15 -7.13 -10.44
C SER A 47 3.84 -5.76 -10.29
N ARG A 48 4.06 -5.05 -11.40
CA ARG A 48 4.69 -3.73 -11.37
C ARG A 48 3.80 -2.68 -10.70
N GLN A 49 2.49 -2.73 -10.94
CA GLN A 49 1.51 -1.88 -10.25
C GLN A 49 1.55 -2.08 -8.73
N ALA A 50 1.64 -3.34 -8.28
CA ALA A 50 1.70 -3.67 -6.86
C ALA A 50 2.92 -3.00 -6.20
N LEU A 51 4.11 -3.13 -6.82
CA LEU A 51 5.35 -2.52 -6.31
C LEU A 51 5.25 -0.99 -6.25
N TRP A 52 4.78 -0.34 -7.31
CA TRP A 52 4.62 1.11 -7.31
C TRP A 52 3.58 1.59 -6.31
N PHE A 53 2.49 0.85 -6.11
CA PHE A 53 1.50 1.14 -5.08
C PHE A 53 2.13 1.11 -3.69
N MET A 54 2.91 0.06 -3.38
CA MET A 54 3.63 -0.06 -2.11
C MET A 54 4.55 1.16 -1.88
N VAL A 55 5.43 1.45 -2.83
CA VAL A 55 6.38 2.56 -2.73
C VAL A 55 5.64 3.89 -2.56
N ALA A 56 4.59 4.12 -3.35
CA ALA A 56 3.80 5.34 -3.28
C ALA A 56 3.19 5.55 -1.88
N ILE A 57 2.57 4.52 -1.29
CA ILE A 57 1.96 4.64 0.05
C ILE A 57 3.02 4.85 1.14
N LEU A 58 4.10 4.06 1.13
CA LEU A 58 5.17 4.18 2.13
C LEU A 58 5.79 5.58 2.10
N VAL A 59 6.21 6.03 0.91
CA VAL A 59 6.81 7.36 0.73
C VAL A 59 5.82 8.46 1.07
N SER A 60 4.56 8.35 0.65
CA SER A 60 3.55 9.38 0.95
C SER A 60 3.27 9.47 2.44
N SER A 61 3.22 8.34 3.16
CA SER A 61 2.98 8.35 4.61
C SER A 61 4.13 8.99 5.39
N ALA A 62 5.38 8.64 5.05
CA ALA A 62 6.57 9.26 5.65
C ALA A 62 6.67 10.74 5.29
N LEU A 63 6.46 11.10 4.03
CA LEU A 63 6.51 12.48 3.56
C LEU A 63 5.46 13.34 4.26
N TYR A 64 4.22 12.85 4.40
CA TYR A 64 3.16 13.56 5.08
C TYR A 64 3.53 13.86 6.55
N ALA A 65 4.04 12.87 7.27
CA ALA A 65 4.49 13.06 8.65
C ALA A 65 5.64 14.06 8.76
N LEU A 66 6.62 14.00 7.85
CA LEU A 66 7.73 14.95 7.81
C LEU A 66 7.26 16.38 7.49
N LEU A 67 6.34 16.53 6.54
CA LEU A 67 5.75 17.82 6.20
C LEU A 67 4.97 18.40 7.38
N LEU A 68 4.19 17.57 8.10
CA LEU A 68 3.43 18.00 9.26
C LEU A 68 4.34 18.35 10.45
N ALA A 69 5.38 17.55 10.68
CA ALA A 69 6.40 17.85 11.69
C ALA A 69 7.12 19.17 11.37
N GLY A 70 7.51 19.38 10.12
CA GLY A 70 8.09 20.63 9.64
C GLY A 70 7.11 21.80 9.82
N PHE A 71 5.85 21.62 9.47
CA PHE A 71 4.81 22.63 9.64
C PHE A 71 4.70 23.07 11.11
N PHE A 72 4.61 22.14 12.06
CA PHE A 72 4.59 22.50 13.48
C PHE A 72 5.90 23.10 13.96
N ARG A 73 7.04 22.70 13.39
CA ARG A 73 8.34 23.27 13.73
C ARG A 73 8.49 24.74 13.33
N PHE A 74 7.85 25.18 12.25
CA PHE A 74 7.95 26.56 11.74
C PHE A 74 6.77 27.45 12.13
N PHE A 75 5.57 26.90 12.22
CA PHE A 75 4.33 27.65 12.46
C PHE A 75 3.65 27.31 13.79
N GLY A 76 4.12 26.27 14.49
CA GLY A 76 3.58 25.90 15.79
C GLY A 76 3.99 26.86 16.90
N THR A 77 3.18 26.90 17.96
CA THR A 77 3.50 27.68 19.16
C THR A 77 4.58 26.96 19.96
N THR A 78 5.65 27.69 20.32
CA THR A 78 6.77 27.17 21.14
C THR A 78 6.80 27.78 22.54
N THR A 79 5.79 28.58 22.89
CA THR A 79 5.73 29.34 24.16
C THR A 79 5.51 28.45 25.37
N ASP A 80 4.81 27.32 25.19
CA ASP A 80 4.37 26.45 26.29
C ASP A 80 5.25 25.20 26.44
N CYS A 81 6.37 25.12 25.72
CA CYS A 81 7.30 23.99 25.80
C CYS A 81 8.28 24.14 26.97
N LEU A 82 8.40 23.12 27.84
CA LEU A 82 9.60 22.98 28.67
C LEU A 82 10.82 22.75 27.76
N ARG A 83 11.85 23.60 27.88
CA ARG A 83 13.09 23.56 27.06
C ARG A 83 13.90 22.26 27.13
N VAL A 84 13.50 21.31 27.97
CA VAL A 84 14.32 20.15 28.35
C VAL A 84 13.90 18.85 27.63
N GLU A 85 12.81 18.83 26.87
CA GLU A 85 12.38 17.63 26.14
C GLU A 85 12.85 17.60 24.67
N PHE A 86 13.34 16.43 24.24
CA PHE A 86 13.82 16.14 22.87
C PHE A 86 12.73 16.31 21.77
N ALA A 87 11.50 16.69 22.12
CA ALA A 87 10.34 16.80 21.25
C ALA A 87 9.72 18.21 21.22
N ALA A 88 10.55 19.26 21.20
CA ALA A 88 10.11 20.67 21.18
C ALA A 88 9.23 21.09 19.96
N TRP A 89 8.96 20.18 19.03
CA TRP A 89 8.13 20.39 17.83
C TRP A 89 6.71 19.81 17.94
N LEU A 90 6.41 19.04 19.00
CA LEU A 90 5.10 18.45 19.34
C LEU A 90 4.73 18.76 20.80
N CYS A 91 4.67 20.04 21.15
CA CYS A 91 4.51 20.45 22.54
C CYS A 91 3.07 20.49 23.00
N THR A 92 2.16 21.02 22.18
CA THR A 92 0.77 21.23 22.62
C THR A 92 -0.07 19.97 22.45
N ARG A 93 -1.08 19.78 23.31
CA ARG A 93 -2.08 18.71 23.15
C ARG A 93 -2.74 18.72 21.77
N THR A 94 -2.97 19.91 21.21
CA THR A 94 -3.56 20.06 19.87
C THR A 94 -2.62 19.56 18.78
N GLN A 95 -1.34 19.94 18.80
CA GLN A 95 -0.34 19.47 17.83
C GLN A 95 -0.19 17.95 17.90
N ARG A 96 -0.09 17.38 19.10
CA ARG A 96 -0.03 15.92 19.31
C ARG A 96 -1.26 15.21 18.76
N THR A 97 -2.46 15.73 19.07
CA THR A 97 -3.72 15.16 18.56
C THR A 97 -3.79 15.21 17.03
N VAL A 98 -3.47 16.36 16.42
CA VAL A 98 -3.53 16.52 14.96
C VAL A 98 -2.49 15.64 14.28
N PHE A 99 -1.26 15.59 14.81
CA PHE A 99 -0.22 14.71 14.28
C PHE A 99 -0.70 13.26 14.32
N ALA A 100 -0.97 12.75 15.53
CA ALA A 100 -1.31 11.36 15.75
C ALA A 100 -2.59 10.90 15.05
N THR A 101 -3.57 11.79 14.83
CA THR A 101 -4.82 11.39 14.14
C THR A 101 -4.69 11.42 12.62
N THR A 102 -3.89 12.33 12.06
CA THR A 102 -3.84 12.53 10.60
C THR A 102 -2.76 11.69 9.92
N THR A 103 -1.66 11.35 10.60
CA THR A 103 -0.61 10.47 10.08
C THR A 103 -1.09 9.05 9.78
N LEU A 104 -2.16 8.62 10.45
CA LEU A 104 -2.81 7.31 10.26
C LEU A 104 -3.62 7.20 8.95
N ILE A 105 -4.05 8.33 8.38
CA ILE A 105 -5.01 8.35 7.28
C ILE A 105 -4.43 7.68 6.03
N ILE A 106 -3.20 8.05 5.65
CA ILE A 106 -2.55 7.51 4.44
C ILE A 106 -2.26 6.01 4.58
N PRO A 107 -1.62 5.52 5.66
CA PRO A 107 -1.42 4.08 5.88
C PRO A 107 -2.75 3.30 5.89
N PHE A 108 -3.79 3.82 6.54
CA PHE A 108 -5.10 3.17 6.59
C PHE A 108 -5.73 3.03 5.20
N ILE A 109 -5.79 4.13 4.44
CA ILE A 109 -6.31 4.12 3.06
C ILE A 109 -5.46 3.20 2.17
N GLY A 110 -4.14 3.21 2.33
CA GLY A 110 -3.23 2.32 1.59
C GLY A 110 -3.51 0.85 1.86
N MET A 111 -3.72 0.46 3.12
CA MET A 111 -4.07 -0.91 3.51
C MET A 111 -5.42 -1.35 2.92
N ILE A 112 -6.47 -0.55 3.10
CA ILE A 112 -7.82 -0.86 2.57
C ILE A 112 -7.81 -0.87 1.04
N GLY A 113 -7.14 0.09 0.42
CA GLY A 113 -6.98 0.16 -1.03
C GLY A 113 -6.27 -1.07 -1.59
N CYS A 114 -5.21 -1.54 -0.93
CA CYS A 114 -4.51 -2.77 -1.31
C CYS A 114 -5.44 -3.99 -1.26
N ALA A 115 -6.24 -4.13 -0.19
CA ALA A 115 -7.19 -5.23 -0.05
C ALA A 115 -8.26 -5.21 -1.17
N VAL A 116 -8.82 -4.03 -1.48
CA VAL A 116 -9.81 -3.87 -2.54
C VAL A 116 -9.21 -4.19 -3.92
N ILE A 117 -8.01 -3.69 -4.22
CA ILE A 117 -7.33 -3.96 -5.50
C ILE A 117 -7.02 -5.45 -5.61
N MET A 118 -6.52 -6.08 -4.56
CA MET A 118 -6.23 -7.52 -4.54
C MET A 118 -7.46 -8.34 -4.90
N VAL A 119 -8.62 -8.07 -4.28
CA VAL A 119 -9.87 -8.77 -4.59
C VAL A 119 -10.30 -8.53 -6.04
N ARG A 120 -10.14 -7.31 -6.55
CA ARG A 120 -10.41 -7.00 -7.97
C ARG A 120 -9.52 -7.79 -8.92
N LYS A 121 -8.23 -7.91 -8.60
CA LYS A 121 -7.26 -8.68 -9.40
C LYS A 121 -7.57 -10.17 -9.37
N LEU A 122 -7.94 -10.70 -8.21
CA LEU A 122 -8.39 -12.09 -8.05
C LEU A 122 -9.61 -12.39 -8.92
N LYS A 123 -10.65 -11.53 -8.86
CA LYS A 123 -11.88 -11.68 -9.68
C LYS A 123 -11.65 -11.47 -11.18
N ALA A 124 -10.60 -10.76 -11.56
CA ALA A 124 -10.21 -10.55 -12.95
C ALA A 124 -9.29 -11.68 -13.48
N TYR A 125 -9.01 -12.72 -12.68
CA TYR A 125 -8.14 -13.84 -13.05
C TYR A 125 -6.74 -13.39 -13.51
N VAL A 126 -6.20 -12.35 -12.86
CA VAL A 126 -4.84 -11.86 -13.08
C VAL A 126 -4.01 -12.04 -11.81
N ARG A 127 -2.69 -11.96 -11.95
CA ARG A 127 -1.72 -12.17 -10.86
C ARG A 127 -2.04 -11.33 -9.63
N TRP A 128 -2.56 -11.98 -8.59
CA TRP A 128 -3.03 -11.38 -7.34
C TRP A 128 -2.05 -11.58 -6.18
N ARG A 129 -1.23 -12.63 -6.23
CA ARG A 129 -0.32 -13.02 -5.14
C ARG A 129 0.67 -11.92 -4.73
N GLY A 130 1.15 -11.12 -5.70
CA GLY A 130 1.99 -9.96 -5.41
C GLY A 130 1.28 -8.90 -4.55
N TRP A 131 -0.02 -8.72 -4.75
CA TRP A 131 -0.84 -7.82 -3.93
C TRP A 131 -1.05 -8.36 -2.52
N MET A 132 -1.12 -9.68 -2.35
CA MET A 132 -1.20 -10.30 -1.02
C MET A 132 0.07 -10.08 -0.19
N ALA A 133 1.24 -10.20 -0.81
CA ALA A 133 2.50 -9.90 -0.14
C ALA A 133 2.56 -8.43 0.31
N ILE A 134 2.15 -7.51 -0.57
CA ILE A 134 2.17 -6.07 -0.29
C ILE A 134 1.11 -5.67 0.72
N PHE A 135 -0.04 -6.34 0.76
CA PHE A 135 -1.05 -6.12 1.79
C PHE A 135 -0.46 -6.25 3.20
N TRP A 136 0.39 -7.26 3.45
CA TRP A 136 1.06 -7.42 4.73
C TRP A 136 2.06 -6.29 5.03
N VAL A 137 2.75 -5.78 4.02
CA VAL A 137 3.61 -4.59 4.17
C VAL A 137 2.75 -3.36 4.54
N MET A 138 1.60 -3.18 3.91
CA MET A 138 0.69 -2.06 4.23
C MET A 138 0.08 -2.20 5.63
N ALA A 139 -0.30 -3.41 6.03
CA ALA A 139 -0.77 -3.69 7.38
C ALA A 139 0.32 -3.39 8.41
N GLY A 140 1.56 -3.84 8.17
CA GLY A 140 2.71 -3.53 9.00
C GLY A 140 2.98 -2.02 9.10
N ASN A 141 2.94 -1.30 7.98
CA ASN A 141 3.08 0.16 7.96
C ASN A 141 1.99 0.84 8.81
N PHE A 142 0.72 0.46 8.61
CA PHE A 142 -0.39 0.99 9.40
C PHE A 142 -0.20 0.72 10.91
N MET A 143 0.20 -0.50 11.28
CA MET A 143 0.45 -0.86 12.68
C MET A 143 1.59 -0.03 13.30
N ILE A 144 2.70 0.17 12.59
CA ILE A 144 3.81 1.00 13.06
C ILE A 144 3.34 2.42 13.36
N TRP A 145 2.58 3.03 12.45
CA TRP A 145 2.00 4.35 12.68
C TRP A 145 1.02 4.36 13.86
N CYS A 146 0.09 3.41 13.93
CA CYS A 146 -0.83 3.29 15.07
C CYS A 146 -0.12 3.20 16.42
N ILE A 147 0.90 2.35 16.54
CA ILE A 147 1.63 2.17 17.81
C ILE A 147 2.31 3.47 18.21
N ASN A 148 3.00 4.12 17.28
CA ASN A 148 3.69 5.40 17.55
C ASN A 148 2.70 6.50 17.92
N ASP A 149 1.59 6.61 17.19
CA ASP A 149 0.60 7.67 17.38
C ASP A 149 -0.16 7.50 18.71
N ILE A 150 -0.46 6.26 19.12
CA ILE A 150 -1.00 5.96 20.44
C ILE A 150 -0.01 6.38 21.54
N GLN A 151 1.29 6.11 21.38
CA GLN A 151 2.30 6.54 22.36
C GLN A 151 2.34 8.06 22.48
N ILE A 152 2.26 8.80 21.37
CA ILE A 152 2.21 10.27 21.38
C ILE A 152 0.99 10.78 22.15
N LEU A 153 -0.17 10.14 21.97
CA LEU A 153 -1.42 10.53 22.65
C LEU A 153 -1.42 10.19 24.14
N LEU A 154 -0.80 9.07 24.53
CA LEU A 154 -0.71 8.62 25.93
C LEU A 154 0.39 9.35 26.72
N THR A 155 1.38 9.91 26.03
CA THR A 155 2.47 10.65 26.69
C THR A 155 1.87 11.89 27.38
N PRO A 156 2.07 12.05 28.70
CA PRO A 156 1.52 13.19 29.43
C PRO A 156 2.05 14.50 28.82
N VAL A 157 1.19 15.51 28.80
CA VAL A 157 1.59 16.85 28.38
C VAL A 157 1.99 17.61 29.64
N LEU A 158 3.27 17.97 29.73
CA LEU A 158 3.77 18.87 30.77
C LEU A 158 3.57 20.30 30.26
N GLU A 159 2.33 20.80 30.38
CA GLU A 159 2.00 22.20 30.11
C GLU A 159 2.40 23.03 31.35
N ASN A 160 3.01 24.21 31.13
CA ASN A 160 3.34 25.18 32.19
C ASN A 160 2.10 25.96 32.65
#